data_AF-G5IHN8-F1
#
_entry.id   AF-G5IHN8-F1
#
_cell.length_a   1.000
_cell.length_b   1.000
_cell.length_c   1.000
_cell.angle_alpha   90.00
_cell.angle_beta   90.00
_cell.angle_gamma   90.00
#
_symmetry.space_group_name_H-M   'P 1'
#
loop_
_entity.id
_entity.type
_entity.pdbx_description
1 polymer ?
#
loop_
_entity_poly.entity_id
_entity_poly.type
_entity_poly.pdbx_seq_one_letter_code
_entity_poly.pdbx_strand_id
1 'polypeptide(L)'
;MSLSVKPEDGEAVLFGKAVNELQSDMVVADDEVTGTLKYVNGYVDFSSNTSEQSGNYLALKIEAEPAEAETVVELVGGTKGPVALDDDMNIVLLIKNKDTQSIKVTATHNGESITKIYGLSGLTLETE
;
A
#
# COMPACT_ATOMS: atom_id res chain seq x y z
N MET A 1 -15.00 16.51 -1.46
CA MET A 1 -13.82 15.69 -1.12
C MET A 1 -13.70 14.57 -2.15
N SER A 2 -12.49 14.20 -2.55
CA SER A 2 -12.26 13.01 -3.38
C SER A 2 -11.08 12.21 -2.86
N LEU A 3 -11.08 10.91 -3.17
CA LEU A 3 -10.04 9.97 -2.79
C LEU A 3 -9.74 9.05 -3.97
N SER A 4 -8.47 8.96 -4.35
CA SER A 4 -7.96 8.05 -5.37
C SER A 4 -6.79 7.26 -4.81
N VAL A 5 -6.68 6.00 -5.20
CA VAL A 5 -5.59 5.10 -4.82
C VAL A 5 -5.05 4.52 -6.11
N LYS A 6 -3.73 4.58 -6.28
CA LYS A 6 -3.05 4.12 -7.49
C LYS A 6 -1.82 3.31 -7.11
N PRO A 7 -1.36 2.39 -7.97
CA PRO A 7 -0.01 1.87 -7.85
C PRO A 7 0.99 3.02 -7.86
N GLU A 8 2.04 2.94 -7.04
CA GLU A 8 3.13 3.91 -7.11
C GLU A 8 3.90 3.77 -8.44
N ASP A 9 4.48 4.88 -8.90
CA ASP A 9 5.33 4.90 -10.08
C ASP A 9 6.52 3.95 -9.93
N GLY A 10 6.82 3.17 -10.98
CA GLY A 10 7.85 2.13 -10.94
C GLY A 10 9.26 2.65 -10.67
N GLU A 11 9.56 3.90 -11.02
CA GLU A 11 10.86 4.52 -10.82
C GLU A 11 10.95 5.26 -9.48
N ALA A 12 9.85 5.41 -8.74
CA ALA A 12 9.87 5.96 -7.41
C ALA A 12 10.72 5.07 -6.49
N VAL A 13 11.50 5.71 -5.62
CA VAL A 13 12.32 5.02 -4.61
C VAL A 13 11.67 5.20 -3.25
N LEU A 14 11.17 4.11 -2.69
CA LEU A 14 10.58 4.08 -1.35
C LEU A 14 11.52 3.26 -0.47
N PHE A 15 11.89 3.80 0.70
CA PHE A 15 12.78 3.14 1.65
C PHE A 15 14.05 2.53 1.02
N GLY A 16 14.64 3.20 0.01
CA GLY A 16 15.87 2.74 -0.63
C GLY A 16 15.70 1.63 -1.68
N LYS A 17 14.48 1.27 -2.08
CA LYS A 17 14.22 0.37 -3.23
C LYS A 17 13.34 1.04 -4.27
N ALA A 18 13.63 0.77 -5.54
CA ALA A 18 12.74 1.20 -6.62
C ALA A 18 11.46 0.36 -6.60
N VAL A 19 10.31 0.98 -6.85
CA VAL A 19 9.01 0.29 -6.83
C VAL A 19 8.93 -0.84 -7.86
N ASN A 20 9.62 -0.70 -8.99
CA ASN A 20 9.74 -1.77 -9.99
C ASN A 20 10.50 -3.02 -9.47
N GLU A 21 11.25 -2.93 -8.36
CA GLU A 21 11.83 -4.07 -7.66
C GLU A 21 10.82 -4.77 -6.74
N LEU A 22 9.72 -4.09 -6.38
CA LEU A 22 8.72 -4.58 -5.44
C LEU A 22 7.51 -5.19 -6.16
N GLN A 23 7.08 -4.59 -7.27
CA GLN A 23 5.80 -4.93 -7.91
C GLN A 23 5.82 -4.71 -9.43
N SER A 24 4.94 -5.42 -10.16
CA SER A 24 4.72 -5.23 -11.59
C SER A 24 3.26 -5.46 -11.98
N ASP A 25 2.87 -4.90 -13.13
CA ASP A 25 1.54 -5.10 -13.74
C ASP A 25 0.38 -4.74 -12.79
N MET A 26 0.63 -3.75 -11.94
CA MET A 26 -0.29 -3.34 -10.89
C MET A 26 -1.46 -2.55 -11.43
N VAL A 27 -2.66 -2.90 -10.98
CA VAL A 27 -3.91 -2.19 -11.28
C VAL A 27 -4.71 -2.04 -10.00
N VAL A 28 -5.23 -0.83 -9.77
CA VAL A 28 -6.23 -0.55 -8.73
C VAL A 28 -7.50 -0.13 -9.49
N ALA A 29 -8.53 -0.96 -9.41
CA ALA A 29 -9.78 -0.74 -10.11
C ALA A 29 -10.95 -1.27 -9.27
N ASP A 30 -12.09 -0.59 -9.38
CA ASP A 30 -13.29 -0.88 -8.58
C ASP A 30 -12.93 -0.92 -7.09
N ASP A 31 -13.00 -2.11 -6.49
CA ASP A 31 -12.67 -2.38 -5.08
C ASP A 31 -11.60 -3.49 -4.97
N GLU A 32 -10.70 -3.62 -5.95
CA GLU A 32 -9.66 -4.65 -5.97
C GLU A 32 -8.30 -4.12 -6.42
N VAL A 33 -7.23 -4.70 -5.86
CA VAL A 33 -5.86 -4.54 -6.33
C VAL A 33 -5.40 -5.85 -6.98
N THR A 34 -4.93 -5.75 -8.22
CA THR A 34 -4.39 -6.87 -8.98
C THR A 34 -2.97 -6.59 -9.46
N GLY A 35 -2.20 -7.63 -9.75
CA GLY A 35 -0.83 -7.51 -10.26
C GLY A 35 0.09 -8.54 -9.61
N THR A 36 1.40 -8.35 -9.75
CA THR A 36 2.42 -9.24 -9.18
C THR A 36 3.25 -8.50 -8.15
N LEU A 37 3.34 -9.06 -6.94
CA LEU A 37 4.28 -8.61 -5.92
C LEU A 37 5.49 -9.54 -5.91
N LYS A 38 6.66 -8.96 -6.17
CA LYS A 38 7.93 -9.68 -6.20
C LYS A 38 8.35 -10.10 -4.79
N TYR A 39 9.05 -11.22 -4.69
CA TYR A 39 9.65 -11.61 -3.42
C TYR A 39 10.95 -10.83 -3.22
N VAL A 40 11.00 -9.99 -2.20
CA VAL A 40 12.14 -9.13 -1.90
C VAL A 40 12.83 -9.64 -0.65
N ASN A 41 14.16 -9.71 -0.69
CA ASN A 41 15.02 -10.01 0.44
C ASN A 41 15.80 -8.77 0.89
N GLY A 42 16.07 -8.67 2.20
CA GLY A 42 16.98 -7.68 2.77
C GLY A 42 16.49 -6.23 2.63
N TYR A 43 15.19 -5.98 2.74
CA TYR A 43 14.59 -4.65 2.71
C TYR A 43 14.73 -3.95 4.07
N VAL A 44 15.98 -3.70 4.48
CA VAL A 44 16.34 -3.24 5.84
C VAL A 44 15.76 -1.89 6.23
N ASP A 45 15.60 -0.99 5.25
CA ASP A 45 15.10 0.37 5.47
C ASP A 45 13.57 0.42 5.59
N PHE A 46 12.85 -0.63 5.19
CA PHE A 46 11.40 -0.73 5.38
C PHE A 46 11.03 -0.97 6.86
N SER A 47 11.82 -1.75 7.58
CA SER A 47 11.54 -2.11 8.97
C SER A 47 12.79 -2.55 9.72
N SER A 48 12.92 -2.11 10.97
CA SER A 48 13.95 -2.63 11.88
C SER A 48 13.68 -4.06 12.36
N ASN A 49 12.49 -4.61 12.10
CA ASN A 49 12.14 -5.98 12.42
C ASN A 49 12.61 -6.90 11.29
N THR A 50 13.59 -7.77 11.56
CA THR A 50 14.16 -8.69 10.57
C THR A 50 13.12 -9.60 9.90
N SER A 51 12.06 -9.98 10.61
CA SER A 51 10.96 -10.78 10.05
C SER A 51 10.05 -10.02 9.06
N GLU A 52 10.23 -8.71 8.93
CA GLU A 52 9.54 -7.84 7.99
C GLU A 52 10.46 -7.34 6.86
N GLN A 53 11.72 -7.77 6.84
CA GLN A 53 12.72 -7.37 5.83
C GLN A 53 12.76 -8.31 4.61
N SER A 54 11.97 -9.38 4.63
CA SER A 54 11.73 -10.21 3.46
C SER A 54 10.24 -10.50 3.26
N GLY A 55 9.81 -10.58 2.00
CA GLY A 55 8.43 -10.90 1.61
C GLY A 55 7.96 -10.14 0.38
N ASN A 56 6.64 -10.04 0.22
CA ASN A 56 6.00 -9.37 -0.90
C ASN A 56 5.47 -8.00 -0.45
N TYR A 57 5.93 -6.93 -1.11
CA TYR A 57 5.65 -5.56 -0.71
C TYR A 57 4.81 -4.86 -1.78
N LEU A 58 3.72 -4.24 -1.35
CA LEU A 58 2.85 -3.43 -2.19
C LEU A 58 3.10 -1.95 -1.92
N ALA A 59 3.43 -1.18 -2.96
CA ALA A 59 3.61 0.26 -2.91
C ALA A 59 2.44 0.99 -3.60
N LEU A 60 1.82 1.92 -2.89
CA LEU A 60 0.67 2.69 -3.37
C LEU A 60 0.87 4.20 -3.17
N LYS A 61 0.32 4.96 -4.11
CA LYS A 61 0.12 6.40 -4.02
C LYS A 61 -1.34 6.71 -3.69
N ILE A 62 -1.57 7.59 -2.73
CA ILE A 62 -2.91 8.07 -2.40
C ILE A 62 -3.02 9.55 -2.81
N GLU A 63 -4.13 9.90 -3.45
CA GLU A 63 -4.47 11.29 -3.74
C GLU A 63 -5.79 11.62 -3.04
N ALA A 64 -5.79 12.66 -2.21
CA ALA A 64 -6.98 13.15 -1.54
C ALA A 64 -7.16 14.64 -1.82
N GLU A 65 -8.41 15.06 -2.04
CA GLU A 65 -8.77 16.47 -2.21
C GLU A 65 -9.85 16.85 -1.19
N PRO A 66 -9.68 17.95 -0.44
CA PRO A 66 -8.58 18.91 -0.57
C PRO A 66 -7.26 18.35 -0.01
N ALA A 67 -6.13 18.94 -0.39
CA ALA A 67 -4.79 18.45 -0.02
C ALA A 67 -4.57 18.40 1.51
N GLU A 68 -5.33 19.18 2.29
CA GLU A 68 -5.29 19.18 3.76
C GLU A 68 -6.13 18.05 4.39
N ALA A 69 -6.69 17.12 3.60
CA ALA A 69 -7.41 15.98 4.12
C ALA A 69 -6.45 15.00 4.82
N GLU A 70 -6.71 14.72 6.10
CA GLU A 70 -5.98 13.68 6.83
C GLU A 70 -6.27 12.32 6.20
N THR A 71 -5.22 11.65 5.73
CA THR A 71 -5.35 10.37 5.04
C THR A 71 -4.67 9.27 5.83
N VAL A 72 -5.44 8.21 6.07
CA VAL A 72 -5.02 7.05 6.86
C VAL A 72 -5.20 5.78 6.04
N VAL A 73 -4.19 4.91 6.05
CA VAL A 73 -4.20 3.60 5.41
C VAL A 73 -4.08 2.50 6.46
N GLU A 74 -4.94 1.50 6.38
CA GLU A 74 -4.89 0.30 7.22
C GLU A 74 -4.81 -0.95 6.34
N LEU A 75 -3.85 -1.83 6.64
CA LEU A 75 -3.84 -3.19 6.12
C LEU A 75 -4.68 -4.06 7.06
N VAL A 76 -5.96 -4.21 6.75
CA VAL A 76 -6.89 -5.04 7.52
C VAL A 76 -6.43 -6.49 7.45
N GLY A 77 -6.44 -7.18 8.59
CA GLY A 77 -5.84 -8.52 8.71
C GLY A 77 -4.30 -8.50 8.79
N GLY A 78 -3.67 -7.32 8.81
CA GLY A 78 -2.27 -7.14 9.17
C GLY A 78 -2.04 -7.10 10.69
N THR A 79 -0.79 -6.90 11.09
CA THR A 79 -0.38 -6.80 12.51
C THR A 79 -0.24 -5.37 13.01
N LYS A 80 -0.27 -4.38 12.11
CA LYS A 80 -0.16 -2.95 12.42
C LYS A 80 -1.55 -2.32 12.27
N GLY A 81 -1.83 -1.33 13.11
CA GLY A 81 -3.06 -0.54 13.01
C GLY A 81 -3.00 0.48 11.86
N PRO A 82 -4.01 1.37 11.76
CA PRO A 82 -4.03 2.42 10.76
C PRO A 82 -2.81 3.34 10.84
N VAL A 83 -2.28 3.73 9.69
CA VAL A 83 -1.10 4.59 9.52
C VAL A 83 -1.53 5.88 8.82
N ALA A 84 -1.30 7.03 9.47
CA ALA A 84 -1.46 8.32 8.83
C ALA A 84 -0.33 8.55 7.83
N LEU A 85 -0.67 8.99 6.61
CA LEU A 85 0.32 9.31 5.59
C LEU A 85 0.96 10.69 5.86
N ASP A 86 2.20 10.83 5.42
CA ASP A 86 2.89 12.11 5.38
C ASP A 86 2.61 12.86 4.07
N ASP A 87 3.28 14.00 3.87
CA ASP A 87 3.08 14.89 2.72
C ASP A 87 3.35 14.20 1.37
N ASP A 88 4.18 13.15 1.36
CA ASP A 88 4.48 12.39 0.15
C ASP A 88 3.34 11.42 -0.20
N MET A 89 2.40 11.13 0.69
CA MET A 89 1.18 10.35 0.41
C MET A 89 1.44 8.96 -0.20
N ASN A 90 2.60 8.38 0.11
CA ASN A 90 3.02 7.05 -0.30
C ASN A 90 2.85 6.07 0.87
N ILE A 91 2.62 4.79 0.57
CA ILE A 91 2.65 3.73 1.56
C ILE A 91 3.26 2.46 0.97
N VAL A 92 4.05 1.76 1.78
CA VAL A 92 4.52 0.39 1.47
C VAL A 92 3.92 -0.57 2.50
N LEU A 93 3.32 -1.66 2.03
CA LEU A 93 2.62 -2.65 2.85
C LEU A 93 3.22 -4.03 2.60
N LEU A 94 3.55 -4.76 3.67
CA LEU A 94 3.99 -6.15 3.59
C LEU A 94 2.76 -7.07 3.53
N ILE A 95 2.55 -7.71 2.37
CA ILE A 95 1.41 -8.60 2.12
C ILE A 95 1.83 -10.04 2.43
N LYS A 96 1.15 -10.67 3.38
CA LYS A 96 1.42 -12.06 3.82
C LYS A 96 0.34 -13.04 3.37
N ASN A 97 -0.90 -12.58 3.25
CA ASN A 97 -2.01 -13.40 2.80
C ASN A 97 -3.05 -12.55 2.07
N LYS A 98 -2.99 -12.58 0.75
CA LYS A 98 -3.86 -11.82 -0.15
C LYS A 98 -5.35 -12.19 -0.05
N ASP A 99 -5.68 -13.37 0.47
CA ASP A 99 -7.06 -13.86 0.54
C ASP A 99 -7.76 -13.44 1.84
N THR A 100 -6.98 -13.03 2.86
CA THR A 100 -7.51 -12.58 4.16
C THR A 100 -7.20 -11.13 4.48
N GLN A 101 -6.29 -10.51 3.71
CA GLN A 101 -5.92 -9.11 3.89
C GLN A 101 -6.64 -8.22 2.88
N SER A 102 -6.93 -6.99 3.31
CA SER A 102 -7.48 -5.94 2.46
C SER A 102 -6.92 -4.59 2.87
N ILE A 103 -7.04 -3.60 1.97
CA ILE A 103 -6.56 -2.24 2.22
C ILE A 103 -7.75 -1.35 2.47
N LYS A 104 -7.74 -0.64 3.58
CA LYS A 104 -8.74 0.39 3.88
C LYS A 104 -8.06 1.75 3.87
N VAL A 105 -8.55 2.64 3.02
CA VAL A 105 -8.05 4.02 2.92
C VAL A 105 -9.16 4.97 3.33
N THR A 106 -8.88 5.84 4.28
CA THR A 106 -9.83 6.85 4.78
C THR A 106 -9.22 8.23 4.64
N ALA A 107 -9.91 9.15 3.98
CA ALA A 107 -9.56 10.57 3.95
C ALA A 107 -10.62 11.35 4.73
N THR A 108 -10.18 12.25 5.62
CA THR A 108 -11.05 13.06 6.47
C THR A 108 -10.71 14.53 6.36
N HIS A 109 -11.71 15.37 6.13
CA HIS A 109 -11.55 16.82 6.11
C HIS A 109 -12.78 17.51 6.70
N ASN A 110 -12.59 18.42 7.64
CA ASN A 110 -13.67 19.15 8.34
C ASN A 110 -14.79 18.26 8.92
N GLY A 111 -14.44 17.06 9.39
CA GLY A 111 -15.37 16.11 10.00
C GLY A 111 -16.15 15.23 9.01
N GLU A 112 -15.95 15.41 7.70
CA GLU A 112 -16.45 14.50 6.67
C GLU A 112 -15.39 13.47 6.30
N SER A 113 -15.78 12.22 6.02
CA SER A 113 -14.86 11.15 5.64
C SER A 113 -15.32 10.40 4.38
N ILE A 114 -14.35 10.02 3.53
CA ILE A 114 -14.54 9.04 2.45
C ILE A 114 -13.68 7.83 2.81
N THR A 115 -14.27 6.63 2.73
CA THR A 115 -13.56 5.36 2.91
C THR A 115 -13.63 4.55 1.63
N LYS A 116 -12.50 3.96 1.22
CA LYS A 116 -12.45 2.93 0.18
C LYS A 116 -11.77 1.67 0.74
N ILE A 117 -12.25 0.52 0.33
CA ILE A 117 -11.72 -0.78 0.74
C ILE A 117 -11.38 -1.56 -0.52
N TYR A 118 -10.17 -2.09 -0.58
CA TYR A 118 -9.69 -2.88 -1.71
C TYR A 118 -9.33 -4.29 -1.27
N GLY A 119 -9.93 -5.29 -1.94
CA GLY A 119 -9.52 -6.68 -1.85
C GLY A 119 -8.16 -6.91 -2.52
N LEU A 120 -7.47 -7.96 -2.09
CA LEU A 120 -6.13 -8.33 -2.61
C LEU A 120 -6.13 -9.68 -3.33
N SER A 121 -7.29 -10.33 -3.48
CA SER A 121 -7.41 -11.69 -4.04
C SER A 121 -6.80 -11.83 -5.43
N GLY A 122 -6.85 -10.79 -6.26
CA GLY A 122 -6.27 -10.74 -7.59
C GLY A 122 -4.75 -10.52 -7.65
N LEU A 123 -4.05 -10.43 -6.51
CA LEU A 123 -2.59 -10.40 -6.50
C LEU A 123 -1.98 -11.78 -6.79
N THR A 124 -0.84 -11.78 -7.45
CA THR A 124 0.11 -12.89 -7.48
C THR A 124 1.26 -12.56 -6.54
N LEU A 125 1.52 -13.43 -5.57
CA LEU A 125 2.66 -13.29 -4.65
C LEU A 125 3.76 -14.24 -5.14
N GLU A 126 4.89 -13.69 -5.58
CA GLU A 126 6.06 -14.51 -5.91
C GLU A 126 6.63 -15.16 -4.65
N THR A 127 7.17 -16.37 -4.82
CA THR A 127 7.87 -17.09 -3.76
C THR A 127 9.38 -16.88 -3.89
N GLU A 128 10.12 -17.10 -2.80
CA GLU A 128 11.59 -17.15 -2.79
C GLU A 128 12.17 -18.13 -3.81
#